data_AF-A0A3D2Z914-F1
#
_entry.id   AF-A0A3D2Z914-F1
#
_cell.length_a   1.000
_cell.length_b   1.000
_cell.length_c   1.000
_cell.angle_alpha   90.00
_cell.angle_beta   90.00
_cell.angle_gamma   90.00
#
_symmetry.space_group_name_H-M   'P 1'
#
loop_
_entity.id
_entity.type
_entity.pdbx_description
1 polymer ?
#
loop_
_entity_poly.entity_id
_entity_poly.type
_entity_poly.pdbx_seq_one_letter_code
_entity_poly.pdbx_strand_id
1 'polypeptide(L)'
;MKVLVGGCGGLVGGALIDYLAASDNEIVRLSRSPGPAGQPTVVWDPAQGVLPAADLEGLDAVVHLAGESIVGRWTAAKKALIRSSRVDGTRLLSESLANLAQPPKVLICASAVGYYGDCGDQVCTEKAPVGQDFLADVAAAWEGAAAPAREAGIRVVHLRMGVVLSPRGGALAKMMLPFGLGLGGRVGSGRQYMSWVTLDDLVRMIDHVLRQNMHGAVNAVAPESVTNREFTVALGRAMRRPTLLPLPKFVVKLLFGEMGESLLLSSTRVDPLALRASGYVFRHPKVAEALVDLLRLRP
;
A
#
# COMPACT_ATOMS: atom_id res chain seq x y z
N MET A 1 -22.06 0.97 6.74
CA MET A 1 -21.41 -0.29 7.19
C MET A 1 -20.57 0.01 8.42
N LYS A 2 -20.42 -0.94 9.35
CA LYS A 2 -19.47 -0.85 10.46
C LYS A 2 -18.12 -1.44 10.04
N VAL A 3 -17.12 -0.59 9.85
CA VAL A 3 -15.83 -0.95 9.25
C VAL A 3 -14.70 -0.78 10.26
N LEU A 4 -13.94 -1.85 10.52
CA LEU A 4 -12.71 -1.79 11.28
C LEU A 4 -11.53 -1.43 10.37
N VAL A 5 -10.78 -0.37 10.71
CA VAL A 5 -9.61 0.06 9.95
C VAL A 5 -8.34 -0.02 10.81
N GLY A 6 -7.45 -0.95 10.46
CA GLY A 6 -6.10 -1.05 11.01
C GLY A 6 -5.11 -0.17 10.26
N GLY A 7 -4.07 0.31 10.95
CA GLY A 7 -3.11 1.26 10.37
C GLY A 7 -3.63 2.69 10.29
N CYS A 8 -4.58 3.05 11.18
CA CYS A 8 -5.29 4.33 11.22
C CYS A 8 -4.40 5.57 11.37
N GLY A 9 -3.23 5.44 12.01
CA GLY A 9 -2.25 6.54 12.12
C GLY A 9 -1.37 6.73 10.87
N GLY A 10 -1.48 5.85 9.88
CA GLY A 10 -0.69 5.90 8.64
C GLY A 10 -1.34 6.76 7.56
N LEU A 11 -0.56 7.08 6.52
CA LEU A 11 -1.00 7.91 5.38
C LEU A 11 -2.28 7.39 4.71
N VAL A 12 -2.32 6.09 4.40
CA VAL A 12 -3.47 5.47 3.73
C VAL A 12 -4.64 5.27 4.69
N GLY A 13 -4.37 4.76 5.90
CA GLY A 13 -5.41 4.49 6.89
C GLY A 13 -6.14 5.75 7.34
N GLY A 14 -5.42 6.85 7.61
CA GLY A 14 -6.04 8.13 7.96
C GLY A 14 -6.93 8.66 6.83
N ALA A 15 -6.41 8.69 5.60
CA ALA A 15 -7.18 9.14 4.44
C ALA A 15 -8.41 8.26 4.15
N LEU A 16 -8.30 6.94 4.38
CA LEU A 16 -9.42 6.01 4.22
C LEU A 16 -10.50 6.26 5.27
N ILE A 17 -10.12 6.50 6.53
CA ILE A 17 -11.06 6.84 7.60
C ILE A 17 -11.82 8.11 7.25
N ASP A 18 -11.11 9.16 6.83
CA ASP A 18 -11.74 10.43 6.42
C ASP A 18 -12.71 10.21 5.26
N TYR A 19 -12.31 9.41 4.25
CA TYR A 19 -13.14 9.10 3.09
C TYR A 19 -14.40 8.30 3.46
N LEU A 20 -14.26 7.24 4.26
CA LEU A 20 -15.39 6.37 4.62
C LEU A 20 -16.34 7.04 5.61
N ALA A 21 -15.83 7.87 6.54
CA ALA A 21 -16.63 8.62 7.51
C ALA A 21 -17.44 9.76 6.87
N ALA A 22 -17.08 10.21 5.65
CA ALA A 22 -17.89 11.14 4.87
C ALA A 22 -19.16 10.49 4.28
N SER A 23 -19.31 9.17 4.42
CA SER A 23 -20.50 8.40 4.06
C SER A 23 -21.16 7.82 5.32
N ASP A 24 -22.29 7.13 5.16
CA ASP A 24 -23.05 6.47 6.25
C ASP A 24 -22.35 5.18 6.79
N ASN A 25 -21.05 5.29 7.08
CA ASN A 25 -20.26 4.21 7.68
C ASN A 25 -19.89 4.54 9.12
N GLU A 26 -20.00 3.55 10.00
CA GLU A 26 -19.45 3.60 11.35
C GLU A 26 -18.00 3.10 11.30
N ILE A 27 -17.07 3.94 11.77
CA ILE A 27 -15.64 3.62 11.73
C ILE A 27 -15.16 3.19 13.10
N VAL A 28 -14.60 1.98 13.15
CA VAL A 28 -13.86 1.46 14.30
C VAL A 28 -12.38 1.43 13.95
N ARG A 29 -11.51 1.95 14.81
CA ARG A 29 -10.05 1.95 14.60
C ARG A 29 -9.45 0.70 15.23
N LEU A 30 -8.44 0.12 14.58
CA LEU A 30 -7.58 -0.90 15.19
C LEU A 30 -6.18 -0.32 15.39
N SER A 31 -5.76 -0.16 16.65
CA SER A 31 -4.56 0.59 17.04
C SER A 31 -3.83 -0.03 18.23
N ARG A 32 -2.51 0.16 18.30
CA ARG A 32 -1.69 -0.28 19.45
C ARG A 32 -1.83 0.61 20.68
N SER A 33 -2.56 1.70 20.55
CA SER A 33 -2.78 2.68 21.62
C SER A 33 -4.20 3.20 21.54
N PRO A 34 -4.76 3.67 22.67
CA PRO A 34 -6.08 4.30 22.69
C PRO A 34 -6.21 5.38 21.62
N GLY A 35 -7.36 5.42 20.95
CA GLY A 35 -7.66 6.44 19.95
C GLY A 35 -8.13 7.76 20.57
N PRO A 36 -8.46 8.75 19.73
CA PRO A 36 -9.03 10.01 20.21
C PRO A 36 -10.34 9.79 20.98
N ALA A 37 -10.60 10.64 21.97
CA ALA A 37 -11.83 10.58 22.76
C ALA A 37 -13.07 10.63 21.86
N GLY A 38 -14.05 9.76 22.16
CA GLY A 38 -15.30 9.66 21.39
C GLY A 38 -15.17 8.94 20.04
N GLN A 39 -13.99 8.40 19.69
CA GLN A 39 -13.79 7.63 18.45
C GLN A 39 -13.59 6.14 18.78
N PRO A 40 -14.50 5.24 18.34
CA PRO A 40 -14.40 3.81 18.62
C PRO A 40 -13.04 3.26 18.18
N THR A 41 -12.35 2.60 19.12
CA THR A 41 -11.01 2.06 18.92
C THR A 41 -10.87 0.73 19.65
N VAL A 42 -10.56 -0.32 18.90
CA VAL A 42 -10.09 -1.60 19.42
C VAL A 42 -8.58 -1.48 19.63
N VAL A 43 -8.15 -1.67 20.88
CA VAL A 43 -6.74 -1.69 21.23
C VAL A 43 -6.21 -3.12 21.11
N TRP A 44 -5.09 -3.29 20.44
CA TRP A 44 -4.47 -4.60 20.23
C TRP A 44 -2.95 -4.55 20.35
N ASP A 45 -2.34 -5.69 20.66
CA ASP A 45 -0.89 -5.88 20.64
C ASP A 45 -0.54 -7.19 19.92
N PRO A 46 -0.22 -7.11 18.61
CA PRO A 46 0.22 -8.27 17.83
C PRO A 46 1.45 -8.98 18.39
N ALA A 47 2.36 -8.25 19.04
CA ALA A 47 3.60 -8.83 19.55
C ALA A 47 3.35 -9.69 20.80
N GLN A 48 2.27 -9.41 21.53
CA GLN A 48 1.84 -10.17 22.71
C GLN A 48 0.63 -11.09 22.42
N GLY A 49 0.16 -11.16 21.18
CA GLY A 49 -1.03 -11.94 20.81
C GLY A 49 -2.34 -11.39 21.41
N VAL A 50 -2.38 -10.11 21.78
CA VAL A 50 -3.54 -9.49 22.44
C VAL A 50 -4.44 -8.86 21.40
N LEU A 51 -5.66 -9.39 21.26
CA LEU A 51 -6.74 -8.80 20.48
C LEU A 51 -8.07 -9.20 21.14
N PRO A 52 -8.81 -8.27 21.76
CA PRO A 52 -10.08 -8.59 22.39
C PRO A 52 -11.12 -9.00 21.34
N ALA A 53 -11.34 -10.31 21.16
CA ALA A 53 -12.23 -10.82 20.10
C ALA A 53 -13.67 -10.29 20.22
N ALA A 54 -14.16 -10.07 21.45
CA ALA A 54 -15.49 -9.50 21.70
C ALA A 54 -15.67 -8.11 21.07
N ASP A 55 -14.60 -7.32 20.96
CA ASP A 55 -14.64 -5.99 20.36
C ASP A 55 -14.73 -6.03 18.81
N LEU A 56 -14.60 -7.22 18.21
CA LEU A 56 -14.69 -7.45 16.77
C LEU A 56 -16.08 -7.94 16.33
N GLU A 57 -16.97 -8.27 17.26
CA GLU A 57 -18.32 -8.72 16.95
C GLU A 57 -19.17 -7.62 16.31
N GLY A 58 -20.03 -8.01 15.37
CA GLY A 58 -20.93 -7.10 14.66
C GLY A 58 -20.25 -6.15 13.65
N LEU A 59 -18.98 -6.39 13.31
CA LEU A 59 -18.30 -5.70 12.20
C LEU A 59 -18.84 -6.22 10.85
N ASP A 60 -19.12 -5.32 9.91
CA ASP A 60 -19.48 -5.70 8.54
C ASP A 60 -18.24 -6.05 7.71
N ALA A 61 -17.14 -5.31 7.95
CA ALA A 61 -15.93 -5.34 7.15
C ALA A 61 -14.68 -4.96 7.94
N VAL A 62 -13.54 -5.48 7.52
CA VAL A 62 -12.22 -5.16 8.09
C VAL A 62 -11.25 -4.76 6.98
N VAL A 63 -10.55 -3.64 7.16
CA VAL A 63 -9.46 -3.18 6.29
C VAL A 63 -8.18 -3.11 7.12
N HIS A 64 -7.27 -4.05 6.89
CA HIS A 64 -6.02 -4.18 7.63
C HIS A 64 -4.84 -3.57 6.87
N LEU A 65 -4.48 -2.32 7.21
CA LEU A 65 -3.36 -1.59 6.59
C LEU A 65 -2.16 -1.44 7.52
N ALA A 66 -2.16 -2.12 8.68
CA ALA A 66 -1.08 -1.97 9.65
C ALA A 66 0.21 -2.65 9.16
N GLY A 67 1.34 -2.03 9.44
CA GLY A 67 2.64 -2.60 9.14
C GLY A 67 3.77 -1.63 9.49
N GLU A 68 4.94 -2.18 9.80
CA GLU A 68 6.14 -1.40 10.04
C GLU A 68 6.61 -0.71 8.75
N SER A 69 7.12 0.52 8.87
CA SER A 69 7.68 1.24 7.74
C SER A 69 8.87 0.49 7.13
N ILE A 70 8.86 0.27 5.82
CA ILE A 70 9.99 -0.33 5.09
C ILE A 70 11.14 0.65 4.86
N VAL A 71 10.95 1.92 5.20
CA VAL A 71 11.95 2.98 5.02
C VAL A 71 13.06 2.83 6.06
N GLY A 72 14.30 2.87 5.60
CA GLY A 72 15.50 2.83 6.44
C GLY A 72 16.48 1.76 5.96
N ARG A 73 17.60 1.62 6.67
CA ARG A 73 18.60 0.60 6.34
C ARG A 73 18.09 -0.79 6.74
N TRP A 74 18.06 -1.71 5.79
CA TRP A 74 17.61 -3.10 6.03
C TRP A 74 18.70 -3.94 6.69
N THR A 75 18.81 -3.82 8.00
CA THR A 75 19.54 -4.77 8.85
C THR A 75 18.70 -6.05 9.05
N ALA A 76 19.31 -7.12 9.55
CA ALA A 76 18.57 -8.34 9.92
C ALA A 76 17.40 -8.03 10.89
N ALA A 77 17.64 -7.20 11.90
CA ALA A 77 16.62 -6.76 12.84
C ALA A 77 15.49 -5.97 12.16
N LYS A 78 15.81 -5.04 11.26
CA LYS A 78 14.78 -4.28 10.52
C LYS A 78 13.96 -5.19 9.60
N LYS A 79 14.61 -6.14 8.91
CA LYS A 79 13.92 -7.12 8.05
C LYS A 79 12.99 -8.03 8.86
N ALA A 80 13.43 -8.50 10.02
CA ALA A 80 12.59 -9.26 10.95
C ALA A 80 11.35 -8.46 11.37
N LEU A 81 11.51 -7.18 11.76
CA LEU A 81 10.40 -6.29 12.12
C LEU A 81 9.44 -6.01 10.95
N ILE A 82 9.97 -5.79 9.74
CA ILE A 82 9.16 -5.60 8.52
C ILE A 82 8.26 -6.82 8.30
N ARG A 83 8.81 -8.03 8.47
CA ARG A 83 8.08 -9.29 8.31
C ARG A 83 7.08 -9.53 9.44
N SER A 84 7.51 -9.53 10.70
CA SER A 84 6.67 -9.87 11.86
C SER A 84 5.49 -8.91 12.01
N SER A 85 5.71 -7.60 11.83
CA SER A 85 4.64 -6.59 11.92
C SER A 85 3.49 -6.78 10.93
N ARG A 86 3.73 -7.52 9.83
CA ARG A 86 2.72 -7.85 8.81
C ARG A 86 2.14 -9.23 9.04
N VAL A 87 3.01 -10.23 9.20
CA VAL A 87 2.61 -11.64 9.30
C VAL A 87 1.88 -11.91 10.60
N ASP A 88 2.44 -11.49 11.75
CA ASP A 88 1.88 -11.84 13.06
C ASP A 88 0.60 -11.06 13.34
N GLY A 89 0.56 -9.78 12.98
CA GLY A 89 -0.66 -8.96 13.07
C GLY A 89 -1.79 -9.47 12.18
N THR A 90 -1.49 -9.81 10.93
CA THR A 90 -2.51 -10.34 10.00
C THR A 90 -3.02 -11.70 10.47
N ARG A 91 -2.14 -12.57 10.97
CA ARG A 91 -2.50 -13.89 11.48
C ARG A 91 -3.37 -13.79 12.73
N LEU A 92 -2.96 -13.02 13.74
CA LEU A 92 -3.76 -12.78 14.95
C LEU A 92 -5.15 -12.25 14.61
N LEU A 93 -5.22 -11.26 13.72
CA LEU A 93 -6.50 -10.70 13.29
C LEU A 93 -7.34 -11.76 12.56
N SER A 94 -6.76 -12.51 11.63
CA SER A 94 -7.49 -13.51 10.84
C SER A 94 -7.99 -14.67 11.69
N GLU A 95 -7.20 -15.16 12.63
CA GLU A 95 -7.59 -16.18 13.60
C GLU A 95 -8.70 -15.66 14.53
N SER A 96 -8.61 -14.41 14.97
CA SER A 96 -9.64 -13.81 15.83
C SER A 96 -10.97 -13.66 15.09
N LEU A 97 -10.93 -13.19 13.84
CA LEU A 97 -12.13 -13.05 12.99
C LEU A 97 -12.77 -14.40 12.66
N ALA A 98 -11.96 -15.43 12.43
CA ALA A 98 -12.43 -16.78 12.12
C ALA A 98 -13.21 -17.43 13.28
N ASN A 99 -12.96 -17.00 14.52
CA ASN A 99 -13.58 -17.54 15.73
C ASN A 99 -14.79 -16.73 16.23
N LEU A 100 -15.21 -15.69 15.50
CA LEU A 100 -16.39 -14.90 15.86
C LEU A 100 -17.68 -15.66 15.63
N ALA A 101 -18.70 -15.36 16.43
CA ALA A 101 -20.05 -15.86 16.20
C ALA A 101 -20.67 -15.23 14.95
N GLN A 102 -20.38 -13.95 14.70
CA GLN A 102 -20.81 -13.22 13.51
C GLN A 102 -19.59 -12.60 12.80
N PRO A 103 -18.82 -13.39 12.04
CA PRO A 103 -17.64 -12.89 11.37
C PRO A 103 -17.99 -11.83 10.31
N PRO A 104 -17.10 -10.86 10.06
CA PRO A 104 -17.33 -9.86 9.02
C PRO A 104 -17.40 -10.52 7.64
N LYS A 105 -18.10 -9.87 6.71
CA LYS A 105 -18.28 -10.40 5.35
C LYS A 105 -17.01 -10.30 4.51
N VAL A 106 -16.10 -9.38 4.85
CA VAL A 106 -14.89 -9.11 4.08
C VAL A 106 -13.72 -8.69 4.97
N LEU A 107 -12.55 -9.21 4.63
CA LEU A 107 -11.24 -8.77 5.12
C LEU A 107 -10.40 -8.30 3.91
N ILE A 108 -10.10 -7.01 3.84
CA ILE A 108 -9.12 -6.46 2.92
C ILE A 108 -7.79 -6.35 3.66
N CYS A 109 -6.82 -7.17 3.29
CA CYS A 109 -5.45 -7.08 3.78
C CYS A 109 -4.63 -6.24 2.80
N ALA A 110 -3.89 -5.27 3.33
CA ALA A 110 -2.84 -4.64 2.55
C ALA A 110 -1.82 -5.70 2.07
N SER A 111 -1.28 -5.46 0.88
CA SER A 111 -0.14 -6.14 0.30
C SER A 111 0.64 -5.08 -0.51
N ALA A 112 1.58 -5.50 -1.35
CA ALA A 112 2.33 -4.58 -2.21
C ALA A 112 2.67 -5.24 -3.54
N VAL A 113 2.89 -4.42 -4.57
CA VAL A 113 3.45 -4.89 -5.85
C VAL A 113 4.84 -5.50 -5.72
N GLY A 114 5.52 -5.28 -4.58
CA GLY A 114 6.72 -6.02 -4.20
C GLY A 114 6.55 -7.54 -4.17
N TYR A 115 5.32 -8.05 -4.12
CA TYR A 115 5.01 -9.47 -4.35
C TYR A 115 5.67 -10.02 -5.62
N TYR A 116 5.72 -9.24 -6.68
CA TYR A 116 6.23 -9.68 -7.97
C TYR A 116 7.76 -9.59 -8.10
N GLY A 117 8.43 -8.85 -7.22
CA GLY A 117 9.86 -8.52 -7.35
C GLY A 117 10.17 -7.72 -8.62
N ASP A 118 11.36 -7.95 -9.19
CA ASP A 118 11.81 -7.35 -10.45
C ASP A 118 11.29 -8.17 -11.65
N CYS A 119 10.25 -7.64 -12.32
CA CYS A 119 9.66 -8.19 -13.54
C CYS A 119 10.39 -7.72 -14.83
N GLY A 120 11.40 -6.85 -14.74
CA GLY A 120 12.00 -6.24 -15.92
C GLY A 120 10.94 -5.51 -16.77
N ASP A 121 10.84 -5.86 -18.06
CA ASP A 121 9.85 -5.28 -18.99
C ASP A 121 8.51 -6.04 -19.02
N GLN A 122 8.44 -7.21 -18.35
CA GLN A 122 7.26 -8.07 -18.34
C GLN A 122 6.13 -7.42 -17.54
N VAL A 123 4.92 -7.47 -18.10
CA VAL A 123 3.70 -7.05 -17.41
C VAL A 123 3.28 -8.12 -16.40
N CYS A 124 3.18 -7.72 -15.13
CA CYS A 124 2.78 -8.54 -14.01
C CYS A 124 1.30 -8.28 -13.67
N THR A 125 0.45 -9.30 -13.81
CA THR A 125 -0.98 -9.26 -13.44
C THR A 125 -1.21 -9.96 -12.10
N GLU A 126 -2.43 -9.98 -11.59
CA GLU A 126 -2.81 -10.69 -10.36
C GLU A 126 -2.52 -12.20 -10.40
N LYS A 127 -2.37 -12.77 -11.62
CA LYS A 127 -2.01 -14.18 -11.85
C LYS A 127 -0.50 -14.45 -11.94
N ALA A 128 0.32 -13.41 -11.98
CA ALA A 128 1.78 -13.57 -12.06
C ALA A 128 2.32 -14.22 -10.77
N PRO A 129 3.40 -15.03 -10.87
CA PRO A 129 3.98 -15.69 -9.72
C PRO A 129 4.63 -14.69 -8.75
N VAL A 130 4.89 -15.17 -7.54
CA VAL A 130 5.71 -14.45 -6.55
C VAL A 130 7.15 -14.29 -7.08
N GLY A 131 7.76 -13.14 -6.78
CA GLY A 131 9.18 -12.88 -7.02
C GLY A 131 10.10 -13.65 -6.08
N GLN A 132 11.41 -13.39 -6.17
CA GLN A 132 12.44 -14.12 -5.42
C GLN A 132 13.25 -13.23 -4.45
N ASP A 133 12.80 -11.98 -4.23
CA ASP A 133 13.47 -11.05 -3.35
C ASP A 133 12.84 -10.99 -1.95
N PHE A 134 13.50 -10.28 -1.03
CA PHE A 134 13.02 -10.14 0.35
C PHE A 134 11.60 -9.58 0.44
N LEU A 135 11.21 -8.63 -0.43
CA LEU A 135 9.86 -8.06 -0.38
C LEU A 135 8.82 -9.01 -0.95
N ALA A 136 9.18 -9.82 -1.95
CA ALA A 136 8.32 -10.88 -2.48
C ALA A 136 8.03 -11.93 -1.40
N ASP A 137 9.06 -12.37 -0.67
CA ASP A 137 8.90 -13.30 0.47
C ASP A 137 8.02 -12.71 1.57
N VAL A 138 8.23 -11.43 1.91
CA VAL A 138 7.40 -10.72 2.90
C VAL A 138 5.95 -10.66 2.43
N ALA A 139 5.70 -10.29 1.18
CA ALA A 139 4.34 -10.17 0.65
C ALA A 139 3.63 -11.52 0.59
N ALA A 140 4.30 -12.58 0.15
CA ALA A 140 3.73 -13.92 0.13
C ALA A 140 3.40 -14.45 1.53
N ALA A 141 4.31 -14.26 2.50
CA ALA A 141 4.04 -14.63 3.89
C ALA A 141 2.91 -13.79 4.50
N TRP A 142 2.82 -12.51 4.14
CA TRP A 142 1.76 -11.61 4.58
C TRP A 142 0.39 -12.01 4.03
N GLU A 143 0.30 -12.31 2.73
CA GLU A 143 -0.94 -12.79 2.10
C GLU A 143 -1.35 -14.16 2.69
N GLY A 144 -0.41 -15.08 2.87
CA GLY A 144 -0.66 -16.38 3.49
C GLY A 144 -1.18 -16.30 4.93
N ALA A 145 -0.79 -15.27 5.69
CA ALA A 145 -1.24 -15.07 7.07
C ALA A 145 -2.76 -14.81 7.19
N ALA A 146 -3.45 -14.49 6.10
CA ALA A 146 -4.91 -14.33 6.08
C ALA A 146 -5.68 -15.63 5.83
N ALA A 147 -4.99 -16.77 5.69
CA ALA A 147 -5.61 -18.07 5.44
C ALA A 147 -6.72 -18.45 6.44
N PRO A 148 -6.57 -18.23 7.78
CA PRO A 148 -7.63 -18.57 8.73
C PRO A 148 -8.97 -17.88 8.45
N ALA A 149 -8.94 -16.60 8.07
CA ALA A 149 -10.16 -15.86 7.71
C ALA A 149 -10.81 -16.43 6.45
N ARG A 150 -10.00 -16.74 5.42
CA ARG A 150 -10.47 -17.35 4.18
C ARG A 150 -11.09 -18.73 4.42
N GLU A 151 -10.45 -19.55 5.24
CA GLU A 151 -10.91 -20.90 5.60
C GLU A 151 -12.22 -20.87 6.39
N ALA A 152 -12.44 -19.82 7.18
CA ALA A 152 -13.71 -19.54 7.86
C ALA A 152 -14.80 -18.96 6.92
N GLY A 153 -14.55 -18.85 5.62
CA GLY A 153 -15.52 -18.36 4.64
C GLY A 153 -15.61 -16.84 4.53
N ILE A 154 -14.73 -16.08 5.20
CA ILE A 154 -14.65 -14.63 5.05
C ILE A 154 -14.05 -14.33 3.66
N ARG A 155 -14.65 -13.38 2.93
CA ARG A 155 -14.09 -12.89 1.66
C ARG A 155 -12.77 -12.16 1.93
N VAL A 156 -11.65 -12.74 1.52
CA VAL A 156 -10.33 -12.13 1.69
C VAL A 156 -9.85 -11.51 0.38
N VAL A 157 -9.41 -10.25 0.45
CA VAL A 157 -8.75 -9.54 -0.66
C VAL A 157 -7.36 -9.09 -0.23
N HIS A 158 -6.36 -9.40 -1.05
CA HIS A 158 -4.99 -8.92 -0.90
C HIS A 158 -4.75 -7.74 -1.82
N LEU A 159 -4.67 -6.55 -1.25
CA LEU A 159 -4.54 -5.31 -2.00
C LEU A 159 -3.07 -5.01 -2.29
N ARG A 160 -2.58 -5.43 -3.46
CA ARG A 160 -1.20 -5.22 -3.92
C ARG A 160 -1.01 -3.78 -4.39
N MET A 161 -0.67 -2.90 -3.45
CA MET A 161 -0.53 -1.47 -3.69
C MET A 161 0.77 -1.13 -4.42
N GLY A 162 0.68 -0.22 -5.39
CA GLY A 162 1.85 0.44 -6.00
C GLY A 162 2.44 1.53 -5.12
N VAL A 163 3.34 2.33 -5.69
CA VAL A 163 3.88 3.54 -5.04
C VAL A 163 2.78 4.57 -4.85
N VAL A 164 2.35 4.76 -3.62
CA VAL A 164 1.29 5.73 -3.26
C VAL A 164 1.84 7.16 -3.35
N LEU A 165 1.27 7.97 -4.23
CA LEU A 165 1.63 9.35 -4.46
C LEU A 165 0.74 10.29 -3.64
N SER A 166 1.38 11.04 -2.74
CA SER A 166 0.73 12.09 -1.94
C SER A 166 1.75 13.17 -1.55
N PRO A 167 1.40 14.46 -1.61
CA PRO A 167 2.25 15.51 -1.06
C PRO A 167 2.30 15.48 0.48
N ARG A 168 1.31 14.84 1.14
CA ARG A 168 1.20 14.77 2.60
C ARG A 168 2.15 13.74 3.25
N GLY A 169 2.76 12.85 2.47
CA GLY A 169 3.66 11.83 3.01
C GLY A 169 4.08 10.80 1.96
N GLY A 170 4.77 9.75 2.42
CA GLY A 170 5.20 8.66 1.54
C GLY A 170 6.35 9.04 0.60
N ALA A 171 6.39 8.41 -0.58
CA ALA A 171 7.50 8.54 -1.52
C ALA A 171 7.54 9.94 -2.18
N LEU A 172 6.39 10.44 -2.65
CA LEU A 172 6.31 11.73 -3.33
C LEU A 172 6.76 12.89 -2.43
N ALA A 173 6.27 12.97 -1.18
CA ALA A 173 6.69 14.00 -0.24
C ALA A 173 8.22 14.06 -0.03
N LYS A 174 8.89 12.90 -0.01
CA LYS A 174 10.36 12.84 0.10
C LYS A 174 11.08 13.29 -1.16
N MET A 175 10.48 13.08 -2.33
CA MET A 175 11.03 13.53 -3.62
C MET A 175 10.84 15.04 -3.83
N MET A 176 9.82 15.65 -3.21
CA MET A 176 9.48 17.06 -3.44
C MET A 176 10.62 18.02 -3.05
N LEU A 177 11.36 17.76 -1.97
CA LEU A 177 12.46 18.62 -1.55
C LEU A 177 13.62 18.66 -2.57
N PRO A 178 14.26 17.54 -2.93
CA PRO A 178 15.36 17.57 -3.91
C PRO A 178 14.90 18.07 -5.28
N PHE A 179 13.70 17.70 -5.75
CA PHE A 179 13.16 18.24 -7.00
C PHE A 179 12.89 19.74 -6.92
N GLY A 180 12.42 20.25 -5.78
CA GLY A 180 12.15 21.67 -5.55
C GLY A 180 13.40 22.53 -5.61
N LEU A 181 14.54 21.97 -5.21
CA LEU A 181 15.87 22.56 -5.30
C LEU A 181 16.52 22.41 -6.69
N GLY A 182 15.84 21.78 -7.66
CA GLY A 182 16.42 21.49 -8.98
C GLY A 182 17.44 20.35 -8.98
N LEU A 183 17.52 19.58 -7.90
CA LEU A 183 18.42 18.43 -7.73
C LEU A 183 17.76 17.09 -8.13
N GLY A 184 16.57 17.15 -8.74
CA GLY A 184 15.85 15.98 -9.20
C GLY A 184 16.51 15.33 -10.42
N GLY A 185 16.30 14.03 -10.59
CA GLY A 185 16.72 13.32 -11.79
C GLY A 185 16.44 11.83 -11.74
N ARG A 186 16.70 11.18 -12.87
CA ARG A 186 16.44 9.74 -13.06
C ARG A 186 17.35 8.91 -12.15
N VAL A 187 16.86 7.78 -11.69
CA VAL A 187 17.62 6.84 -10.85
C VAL A 187 18.14 5.70 -11.71
N GLY A 188 19.44 5.41 -11.61
CA GLY A 188 20.07 4.32 -12.36
C GLY A 188 20.00 4.52 -13.88
N SER A 189 19.48 3.53 -14.60
CA SER A 189 19.22 3.65 -16.06
C SER A 189 18.02 4.54 -16.34
N GLY A 190 17.03 4.57 -15.44
CA GLY A 190 15.74 5.23 -15.63
C GLY A 190 14.74 4.39 -16.44
N ARG A 191 15.11 3.17 -16.87
CA ARG A 191 14.25 2.28 -17.67
C ARG A 191 13.32 1.42 -16.83
N GLN A 192 13.64 1.24 -15.54
CA GLN A 192 12.83 0.44 -14.65
C GLN A 192 11.43 1.02 -14.49
N TYR A 193 10.42 0.16 -14.58
CA TYR A 193 9.02 0.52 -14.42
C TYR A 193 8.67 0.74 -12.96
N MET A 194 7.85 1.76 -12.74
CA MET A 194 7.23 2.11 -11.48
C MET A 194 5.72 2.05 -11.63
N SER A 195 5.10 1.11 -10.91
CA SER A 195 3.66 1.07 -10.72
C SER A 195 3.26 1.98 -9.57
N TRP A 196 2.37 2.91 -9.82
CA TRP A 196 2.03 4.01 -8.91
C TRP A 196 0.52 4.12 -8.76
N VAL A 197 0.05 4.81 -7.72
CA VAL A 197 -1.36 5.16 -7.52
C VAL A 197 -1.45 6.45 -6.72
N THR A 198 -2.43 7.30 -6.97
CA THR A 198 -2.66 8.46 -6.09
C THR A 198 -3.31 8.02 -4.79
N LEU A 199 -3.08 8.77 -3.70
CA LEU A 199 -3.78 8.48 -2.43
C LEU A 199 -5.31 8.57 -2.57
N ASP A 200 -5.84 9.51 -3.38
CA ASP A 200 -7.29 9.64 -3.62
C ASP A 200 -7.85 8.44 -4.40
N ASP A 201 -7.16 7.98 -5.46
CA ASP A 201 -7.57 6.76 -6.15
C ASP A 201 -7.48 5.54 -5.24
N LEU A 202 -6.44 5.42 -4.42
CA LEU A 202 -6.28 4.25 -3.55
C LEU A 202 -7.44 4.11 -2.54
N VAL A 203 -7.87 5.19 -1.90
CA VAL A 203 -9.00 5.10 -0.96
C VAL A 203 -10.32 4.77 -1.67
N ARG A 204 -10.52 5.27 -2.90
CA ARG A 204 -11.66 4.91 -3.75
C ARG A 204 -11.61 3.46 -4.22
N MET A 205 -10.42 2.94 -4.55
CA MET A 205 -10.22 1.52 -4.87
C MET A 205 -10.58 0.63 -3.68
N ILE A 206 -10.19 1.01 -2.46
CA ILE A 206 -10.55 0.26 -1.25
C ILE A 206 -12.08 0.23 -1.05
N ASP A 207 -12.75 1.38 -1.16
CA ASP A 207 -14.22 1.45 -1.06
C ASP A 207 -14.92 0.65 -2.17
N HIS A 208 -14.39 0.68 -3.40
CA HIS A 208 -14.87 -0.17 -4.48
C HIS A 208 -14.73 -1.66 -4.14
N VAL A 209 -13.55 -2.10 -3.69
CA VAL A 209 -13.29 -3.50 -3.30
C VAL A 209 -14.16 -3.94 -2.11
N LEU A 210 -14.47 -3.05 -1.17
CA LEU A 210 -15.41 -3.33 -0.08
C LEU A 210 -16.79 -3.72 -0.62
N ARG A 211 -17.25 -3.05 -1.69
CA ARG A 211 -18.60 -3.20 -2.27
C ARG A 211 -18.71 -4.24 -3.37
N GLN A 212 -17.59 -4.62 -3.99
CA GLN A 212 -17.56 -5.62 -5.05
C GLN A 212 -17.35 -7.04 -4.53
N ASN A 213 -17.79 -8.03 -5.30
CA ASN A 213 -17.54 -9.45 -5.03
C ASN A 213 -16.16 -9.88 -5.56
N MET A 214 -15.09 -9.28 -5.05
CA MET A 214 -13.71 -9.57 -5.43
C MET A 214 -13.04 -10.44 -4.35
N HIS A 215 -12.19 -11.38 -4.78
CA HIS A 215 -11.47 -12.33 -3.93
C HIS A 215 -10.01 -12.45 -4.35
N GLY A 216 -9.13 -12.75 -3.41
CA GLY A 216 -7.71 -12.99 -3.70
C GLY A 216 -6.95 -11.70 -4.01
N ALA A 217 -5.98 -11.78 -4.91
CA ALA A 217 -5.12 -10.64 -5.24
C ALA A 217 -5.85 -9.58 -6.06
N VAL A 218 -5.64 -8.31 -5.71
CA VAL A 218 -6.09 -7.13 -6.48
C VAL A 218 -4.94 -6.13 -6.56
N ASN A 219 -4.52 -5.81 -7.79
CA ASN A 219 -3.48 -4.81 -8.01
C ASN A 219 -4.07 -3.40 -7.88
N ALA A 220 -3.71 -2.69 -6.81
CA ALA A 220 -4.12 -1.32 -6.56
C ALA A 220 -3.08 -0.34 -7.13
N VAL A 221 -3.09 -0.23 -8.46
CA VAL A 221 -2.20 0.62 -9.25
C VAL A 221 -3.02 1.40 -10.29
N ALA A 222 -2.49 2.54 -10.73
CA ALA A 222 -2.98 3.24 -11.91
C ALA A 222 -2.84 2.35 -13.17
N PRO A 223 -3.68 2.54 -14.19
CA PRO A 223 -3.72 1.69 -15.38
C PRO A 223 -2.46 1.83 -16.25
N GLU A 224 -1.74 2.94 -16.16
CA GLU A 224 -0.52 3.18 -16.92
C GLU A 224 0.72 3.17 -16.00
N SER A 225 1.44 2.04 -16.03
CA SER A 225 2.79 1.96 -15.49
C SER A 225 3.74 2.86 -16.30
N VAL A 226 4.67 3.54 -15.62
CA VAL A 226 5.65 4.43 -16.26
C VAL A 226 7.06 4.04 -15.89
N THR A 227 8.03 4.32 -16.75
CA THR A 227 9.45 4.19 -16.40
C THR A 227 9.87 5.27 -15.42
N ASN A 228 10.94 5.03 -14.66
CA ASN A 228 11.51 6.03 -13.75
C ASN A 228 11.89 7.34 -14.50
N ARG A 229 12.36 7.24 -15.74
CA ARG A 229 12.65 8.41 -16.58
C ARG A 229 11.38 9.22 -16.88
N GLU A 230 10.30 8.56 -17.29
CA GLU A 230 9.02 9.23 -17.56
C GLU A 230 8.44 9.88 -16.31
N PHE A 231 8.46 9.17 -15.18
CA PHE A 231 8.05 9.71 -13.87
C PHE A 231 8.88 10.94 -13.49
N THR A 232 10.20 10.87 -13.63
CA THR A 232 11.12 11.97 -13.34
C THR A 232 10.78 13.22 -14.16
N VAL A 233 10.59 13.05 -15.47
CA VAL A 233 10.24 14.17 -16.36
C VAL A 233 8.88 14.76 -15.99
N ALA A 234 7.89 13.91 -15.70
CA ALA A 234 6.56 14.36 -15.27
C ALA A 234 6.61 15.16 -13.96
N LEU A 235 7.38 14.70 -12.97
CA LEU A 235 7.54 15.39 -11.69
C LEU A 235 8.28 16.72 -11.85
N GLY A 236 9.36 16.75 -12.63
CA GLY A 236 10.09 17.97 -12.95
C GLY A 236 9.21 19.03 -13.60
N ARG A 237 8.38 18.63 -14.58
CA ARG A 237 7.40 19.53 -15.23
C ARG A 237 6.35 20.05 -14.25
N ALA A 238 5.75 19.17 -13.45
CA ALA A 238 4.74 19.55 -12.47
C ALA A 238 5.31 20.52 -11.41
N MET A 239 6.58 20.36 -11.03
CA MET A 239 7.28 21.24 -10.09
C MET A 239 7.92 22.47 -10.73
N ARG A 240 7.91 22.59 -12.06
CA ARG A 240 8.60 23.64 -12.82
C ARG A 240 10.10 23.72 -12.48
N ARG A 241 10.77 22.56 -12.50
CA ARG A 241 12.19 22.40 -12.16
C ARG A 241 12.92 21.49 -13.15
N PRO A 242 14.20 21.75 -13.45
CA PRO A 242 15.01 20.88 -14.29
C PRO A 242 15.26 19.54 -13.61
N THR A 243 15.46 18.48 -14.40
CA THR A 243 15.73 17.12 -13.92
C THR A 243 17.00 16.55 -14.54
N LEU A 244 18.12 17.26 -14.36
CA LEU A 244 19.37 17.02 -15.09
C LEU A 244 20.37 16.15 -14.34
N LEU A 245 20.17 15.92 -13.04
CA LEU A 245 21.12 15.22 -12.18
C LEU A 245 20.70 13.76 -11.98
N PRO A 246 21.16 12.81 -12.82
CA PRO A 246 20.86 11.40 -12.59
C PRO A 246 21.49 10.93 -11.28
N LEU A 247 20.80 10.05 -10.57
CA LEU A 247 21.30 9.38 -9.37
C LEU A 247 21.89 8.00 -9.77
N PRO A 248 23.22 7.83 -9.80
CA PRO A 248 23.83 6.58 -10.25
C PRO A 248 23.53 5.41 -9.32
N LYS A 249 23.50 4.19 -9.87
CA LYS A 249 23.22 2.94 -9.12
C LYS A 249 24.14 2.76 -7.91
N PHE A 250 25.44 3.05 -8.03
CA PHE A 250 26.37 2.91 -6.91
C PHE A 250 26.06 3.89 -5.76
N VAL A 251 25.59 5.11 -6.07
CA VAL A 251 25.16 6.08 -5.06
C VAL A 251 23.90 5.60 -4.35
N VAL A 252 22.94 5.00 -5.08
CA VAL A 252 21.76 4.38 -4.46
C VAL A 252 22.17 3.29 -3.47
N LYS A 253 23.08 2.40 -3.88
CA LYS A 253 23.59 1.33 -3.00
C LYS A 253 24.29 1.90 -1.76
N LEU A 254 25.09 2.94 -1.92
CA LEU A 254 25.81 3.59 -0.83
C LEU A 254 24.87 4.24 0.18
N LEU A 255 23.87 4.99 -0.29
CA LEU A 255 22.96 5.75 0.57
C LEU A 255 21.85 4.90 1.19
N PHE A 256 21.33 3.93 0.44
CA PHE A 256 20.10 3.22 0.78
C PHE A 256 20.26 1.70 0.92
N GLY A 257 21.41 1.14 0.53
CA GLY A 257 21.68 -0.30 0.60
C GLY A 257 20.65 -1.14 -0.15
N GLU A 258 20.35 -2.33 0.38
CA GLU A 258 19.40 -3.31 -0.16
C GLU A 258 18.00 -2.71 -0.42
N MET A 259 17.52 -1.83 0.47
CA MET A 259 16.25 -1.12 0.29
C MET A 259 16.24 -0.30 -1.00
N GLY A 260 17.32 0.44 -1.26
CA GLY A 260 17.43 1.27 -2.47
C GLY A 260 17.47 0.42 -3.74
N GLU A 261 18.12 -0.74 -3.68
CA GLU A 261 18.12 -1.69 -4.79
C GLU A 261 16.72 -2.19 -5.09
N SER A 262 16.03 -2.70 -4.08
CA SER A 262 14.69 -3.29 -4.23
C SER A 262 13.61 -2.25 -4.59
N LEU A 263 13.68 -1.03 -4.03
CA LEU A 263 12.62 -0.03 -4.23
C LEU A 263 12.86 0.96 -5.36
N LEU A 264 14.12 1.26 -5.69
CA LEU A 264 14.46 2.33 -6.65
C LEU A 264 15.04 1.80 -7.96
N LEU A 265 15.59 0.59 -7.96
CA LEU A 265 16.27 0.01 -9.12
C LEU A 265 15.54 -1.18 -9.74
N SER A 266 14.72 -1.91 -8.98
CA SER A 266 13.85 -2.97 -9.50
C SER A 266 12.77 -2.41 -10.43
N SER A 267 12.37 -3.21 -11.41
CA SER A 267 11.34 -2.87 -12.39
C SER A 267 10.08 -3.68 -12.14
N THR A 268 9.00 -3.02 -11.72
CA THR A 268 7.73 -3.71 -11.42
C THR A 268 6.61 -3.07 -12.22
N ARG A 269 6.35 -3.64 -13.40
CA ARG A 269 5.35 -3.17 -14.38
C ARG A 269 4.04 -3.93 -14.17
N VAL A 270 3.09 -3.33 -13.46
CA VAL A 270 1.86 -4.00 -13.00
C VAL A 270 0.66 -3.50 -13.77
N ASP A 271 -0.24 -4.43 -14.10
CA ASP A 271 -1.54 -4.15 -14.70
C ASP A 271 -2.69 -4.44 -13.69
N PRO A 272 -3.61 -3.49 -13.47
CA PRO A 272 -4.75 -3.67 -12.55
C PRO A 272 -5.92 -4.39 -13.23
N LEU A 273 -5.71 -5.63 -13.69
CA LEU A 273 -6.69 -6.37 -14.47
C LEU A 273 -8.00 -6.59 -13.70
N ALA A 274 -7.91 -6.92 -12.40
CA ALA A 274 -9.09 -7.17 -11.58
C ALA A 274 -9.94 -5.91 -11.39
N LEU A 275 -9.32 -4.76 -11.15
CA LEU A 275 -10.03 -3.48 -11.03
C LEU A 275 -10.69 -3.08 -12.36
N ARG A 276 -9.98 -3.20 -13.49
CA ARG A 276 -10.56 -2.93 -14.82
C ARG A 276 -11.75 -3.84 -15.11
N ALA A 277 -11.61 -5.14 -14.86
CA ALA A 277 -12.67 -6.12 -15.08
C ALA A 277 -13.91 -5.86 -14.20
N SER A 278 -13.71 -5.30 -13.00
CA SER A 278 -14.79 -4.90 -12.10
C SER A 278 -15.48 -3.57 -12.47
N GLY A 279 -15.03 -2.91 -13.55
CA GLY A 279 -15.57 -1.61 -13.98
C GLY A 279 -15.11 -0.41 -13.14
N TYR A 280 -14.02 -0.54 -12.38
CA TYR A 280 -13.47 0.59 -11.62
C TYR A 280 -13.03 1.72 -12.56
N VAL A 281 -13.46 2.95 -12.23
CA VAL A 281 -13.10 4.16 -12.99
C VAL A 281 -11.95 4.87 -12.28
N PHE A 282 -10.81 4.95 -12.95
CA PHE A 282 -9.61 5.60 -12.42
C PHE A 282 -9.73 7.11 -12.53
N ARG A 283 -9.56 7.83 -11.41
CA ARG A 283 -9.54 9.29 -11.41
C ARG A 283 -8.29 9.83 -12.08
N HIS A 284 -7.13 9.23 -11.77
CA HIS A 284 -5.86 9.63 -12.37
C HIS A 284 -5.25 8.46 -13.16
N PRO A 285 -5.63 8.28 -14.44
CA PRO A 285 -5.06 7.22 -15.26
C PRO A 285 -3.62 7.51 -15.67
N LYS A 286 -3.24 8.80 -15.76
CA LYS A 286 -1.96 9.27 -16.30
C LYS A 286 -1.15 10.04 -15.26
N VAL A 287 0.14 9.70 -15.14
CA VAL A 287 0.99 10.24 -14.06
C VAL A 287 1.25 11.74 -14.16
N ALA A 288 1.33 12.27 -15.39
CA ALA A 288 1.60 13.69 -15.61
C ALA A 288 0.45 14.57 -15.09
N GLU A 289 -0.79 14.20 -15.40
CA GLU A 289 -2.00 14.86 -14.92
C GLU A 289 -2.12 14.72 -13.40
N ALA A 290 -1.92 13.49 -12.88
CA ALA A 290 -1.93 13.20 -11.45
C ALA A 290 -0.97 14.10 -10.66
N LEU A 291 0.28 14.23 -11.12
CA LEU A 291 1.30 15.03 -10.43
C LEU A 291 0.98 16.52 -10.48
N VAL A 292 0.42 17.02 -11.58
CA VAL A 292 -0.03 18.41 -11.66
C VAL A 292 -1.13 18.67 -10.64
N ASP A 293 -2.14 17.81 -10.57
CA ASP A 293 -3.27 17.98 -9.65
C ASP A 293 -2.84 17.86 -8.18
N LEU A 294 -2.02 16.86 -7.85
CA LEU A 294 -1.48 16.66 -6.50
C LEU A 294 -0.63 17.85 -6.02
N LEU A 295 0.07 18.54 -6.92
CA LEU A 295 0.99 19.63 -6.58
C LEU A 295 0.39 21.03 -6.75
N ARG A 296 -0.77 21.17 -7.41
CA ARG A 296 -1.58 22.39 -7.42
C ARG A 296 -2.22 22.68 -6.06
N LEU A 297 -2.58 21.64 -5.32
CA LEU A 297 -3.24 21.70 -4.01
C LEU A 297 -2.28 22.07 -2.85
N ARG A 298 -1.20 22.80 -3.12
CA ARG A 298 -0.34 23.32 -2.05
C ARG A 298 -1.05 24.51 -1.38
N PRO A 299 -1.18 24.53 -0.04
CA PRO A 299 -1.36 25.78 0.66
C PRO A 299 -0.15 26.70 0.45
#